data_AF-A0A022RS24-F1
#
_entry.id   AF-A0A022RS24-F1
#
_cell.length_a   1.000
_cell.length_b   1.000
_cell.length_c   1.000
_cell.angle_alpha   90.00
_cell.angle_beta   90.00
_cell.angle_gamma   90.00
#
_symmetry.space_group_name_H-M   'P 1'
#
loop_
_entity.id
_entity.type
_entity.pdbx_description
1 polymer ?
#
loop_
_entity_poly.entity_id
_entity_poly.type
_entity_poly.pdbx_seq_one_letter_code
_entity_poly.pdbx_strand_id
1 'polypeptide(L)'
;MESRISKTFQRFIHPTKKTSKNGGNLERESAADSANKNRAAMEAFVSKLFASISSLKAAYAALQTAQLPYNIDSINSADQEIVEELKSLSELKRKYSKKQVDSSSSSSSPPHVTLMLSEIQEQHSLMKTYEITMRKMQTELEIKESRILQLREKLKEIVEKNEKKMSKIGSFSVLDSVKFSEMNVNDFTVVLNYVLRSVRSFVKFLIREMECGDWDIEAAVSAIQPGIVFRNRDHRVFVLESFVCGEILSGFDKPNFCDGKFGHCLPGERNQRRNFFFEEFKKMGSVNGVRFLKRVRNSLFGEFLKLKYLNLVHPKMEVSFFGDLRYRKMVDSGEWPESEFFKMFAEMGRRVWVLHCLAFSFDREVGIFRVERDSRFSEVYMESVAEEEAAAAAAEDLRVAFTVVPGFKFSHTVVQSRVYLFPAKS
;
A
#
# COMPACT_ATOMS: atom_id res chain seq x y z
N MET A 1 -5.85 18.64 34.07
CA MET A 1 -4.80 19.67 34.04
C MET A 1 -5.43 20.93 34.60
N GLU A 2 -5.29 21.15 35.91
CA GLU A 2 -6.03 22.20 36.63
C GLU A 2 -5.62 23.58 36.14
N SER A 3 -6.62 24.33 35.65
CA SER A 3 -6.47 25.68 35.13
C SER A 3 -5.90 26.61 36.20
N ARG A 4 -4.86 27.38 35.82
CA ARG A 4 -4.26 28.46 36.64
C ARG A 4 -5.30 29.45 37.18
N ILE A 5 -6.52 29.47 36.62
CA ILE A 5 -7.66 30.28 37.03
C ILE A 5 -8.15 29.92 38.45
N SER A 6 -8.10 28.63 38.86
CA SER A 6 -8.58 28.23 40.21
C SER A 6 -7.68 28.71 41.35
N LYS A 7 -6.38 28.90 41.12
CA LYS A 7 -5.44 29.33 42.18
C LYS A 7 -5.49 30.83 42.48
N THR A 8 -6.00 31.64 41.55
CA THR A 8 -6.08 33.09 41.72
C THR A 8 -7.26 33.51 42.59
N PHE A 9 -8.37 32.77 42.57
CA PHE A 9 -9.58 33.11 43.34
C PHE A 9 -9.53 32.73 44.83
N GLN A 10 -8.69 31.76 45.23
CA GLN A 10 -8.56 31.38 46.65
C GLN A 10 -7.78 32.41 47.50
N ARG A 11 -7.04 33.34 46.91
CA ARG A 11 -6.23 34.33 47.66
C ARG A 11 -7.00 35.57 48.12
N PHE A 12 -8.25 35.76 47.71
CA PHE A 12 -9.00 37.02 47.95
C PHE A 12 -10.10 36.95 49.03
N ILE A 13 -10.29 35.82 49.73
CA ILE A 13 -11.44 35.63 50.65
C ILE A 13 -11.08 35.66 52.16
N HIS A 14 -9.82 35.88 52.55
CA HIS A 14 -9.46 36.00 53.97
C HIS A 14 -8.94 37.39 54.37
N PRO A 15 -9.72 38.17 55.15
CA PRO A 15 -9.23 39.42 55.73
C PRO A 15 -8.41 39.10 56.99
N THR A 16 -7.08 39.18 56.90
CA THR A 16 -6.21 39.16 58.10
C THR A 16 -6.21 40.53 58.76
N LYS A 17 -6.89 40.65 59.91
CA LYS A 17 -6.70 41.74 60.87
C LYS A 17 -5.25 41.74 61.37
N LYS A 18 -4.54 42.87 61.27
CA LYS A 18 -3.37 43.17 62.09
C LYS A 18 -3.58 44.49 62.83
N THR A 19 -3.53 44.41 64.15
CA THR A 19 -3.60 45.50 65.11
C THR A 19 -2.28 46.26 65.19
N SER A 20 -2.41 47.56 65.43
CA SER A 20 -1.39 48.61 65.47
C SER A 20 -0.33 48.45 66.56
N LYS A 21 0.92 48.86 66.28
CA LYS A 21 1.74 49.63 67.21
C LYS A 21 2.80 50.50 66.48
N ASN A 22 2.86 51.75 66.94
CA ASN A 22 3.53 52.97 66.46
C ASN A 22 5.00 52.89 66.01
N GLY A 23 5.35 53.84 65.13
CA GLY A 23 6.41 54.81 65.46
C GLY A 23 7.74 54.72 64.72
N GLY A 24 7.75 54.29 63.46
CA GLY A 24 8.96 54.32 62.61
C GLY A 24 8.78 53.74 61.20
N ASN A 25 7.52 53.55 60.76
CA ASN A 25 7.17 52.63 59.67
C ASN A 25 6.73 53.32 58.36
N LEU A 26 6.54 54.64 58.37
CA LEU A 26 5.99 55.38 57.22
C LEU A 26 6.93 55.44 56.01
N GLU A 27 8.26 55.52 56.22
CA GLU A 27 9.24 55.55 55.11
C GLU A 27 9.49 54.15 54.51
N ARG A 28 9.43 53.09 55.32
CA ARG A 28 9.53 51.71 54.81
C ARG A 28 8.25 51.25 54.12
N GLU A 29 7.07 51.65 54.61
CA GLU A 29 5.80 51.42 53.92
C GLU A 29 5.71 52.22 52.62
N SER A 30 6.15 53.48 52.58
CA SER A 30 6.15 54.28 51.35
C SER A 30 7.12 53.76 50.29
N ALA A 31 8.31 53.30 50.70
CA ALA A 31 9.27 52.66 49.81
C ALA A 31 8.74 51.31 49.26
N ALA A 32 8.14 50.47 50.10
CA ALA A 32 7.54 49.20 49.68
C ALA A 32 6.32 49.40 48.75
N ASP A 33 5.50 50.42 49.01
CA ASP A 33 4.35 50.76 48.18
C ASP A 33 4.78 51.35 46.82
N SER A 34 5.88 52.12 46.78
CA SER A 34 6.50 52.60 45.53
C SER A 34 7.06 51.44 44.68
N ALA A 35 7.73 50.47 45.32
CA ALA A 35 8.28 49.30 44.64
C ALA A 35 7.19 48.39 44.07
N ASN A 36 6.07 48.21 44.79
CA ASN A 36 4.91 47.47 44.30
C ASN A 36 4.20 48.18 43.14
N LYS A 37 4.11 49.51 43.16
CA LYS A 37 3.56 50.31 42.04
C LYS A 37 4.42 50.19 40.79
N ASN A 38 5.74 50.29 40.92
CA ASN A 38 6.68 50.12 39.80
C ASN A 38 6.61 48.70 39.21
N ARG A 39 6.47 47.69 40.08
CA ARG A 39 6.28 46.30 39.63
C ARG A 39 4.97 46.12 38.85
N ALA A 40 3.86 46.63 39.37
CA ALA A 40 2.57 46.55 38.70
C ALA A 40 2.55 47.33 37.36
N ALA A 41 3.21 48.48 37.30
CA ALA A 41 3.37 49.26 36.07
C ALA A 41 4.21 48.51 35.02
N MET A 42 5.29 47.84 35.45
CA MET A 42 6.12 47.00 34.58
C MET A 42 5.35 45.78 34.06
N GLU A 43 4.60 45.09 34.92
CA GLU A 43 3.76 43.95 34.52
C GLU A 43 2.72 44.38 33.47
N ALA A 44 2.04 45.51 33.68
CA ALA A 44 1.09 46.08 32.72
C ALA A 44 1.75 46.49 31.38
N PHE A 45 2.99 47.00 31.44
CA PHE A 45 3.77 47.32 30.23
C PHE A 45 4.14 46.06 29.43
N VAL A 46 4.58 45.01 30.10
CA VAL A 46 4.91 43.72 29.48
C VAL A 46 3.67 43.07 28.87
N SER A 47 2.51 43.11 29.52
CA SER A 47 1.26 42.62 28.94
C SER A 47 0.86 43.39 27.68
N LYS A 48 1.01 44.72 27.66
CA LYS A 48 0.80 45.53 26.44
C LYS A 48 1.72 45.10 25.29
N LEU A 49 2.97 44.77 25.59
CA LEU A 49 3.92 44.30 24.60
C LEU A 49 3.49 42.96 24.00
N PHE A 50 3.11 41.98 24.83
CA PHE A 50 2.62 40.68 24.35
C PHE A 50 1.33 40.80 23.55
N ALA A 51 0.41 41.67 23.95
CA ALA A 51 -0.81 41.97 23.20
C ALA A 51 -0.49 42.50 21.80
N SER A 52 0.37 43.52 21.68
CA SER A 52 0.76 44.08 20.37
C SER A 52 1.53 43.10 19.49
N ILE A 53 2.44 42.29 20.07
CA ILE A 53 3.14 41.24 19.30
C ILE A 53 2.15 40.18 18.79
N SER A 54 1.18 39.79 19.61
CA SER A 54 0.16 38.81 19.24
C SER A 54 -0.78 39.36 18.17
N SER A 55 -1.21 40.62 18.28
CA SER A 55 -1.96 41.31 17.22
C SER A 55 -1.18 41.36 15.91
N LEU A 56 0.10 41.74 15.95
CA LEU A 56 0.97 41.78 14.78
C LEU A 56 1.07 40.40 14.10
N LYS A 57 1.21 39.33 14.90
CA LYS A 57 1.25 37.95 14.40
C LYS A 57 -0.06 37.56 13.72
N ALA A 58 -1.20 37.94 14.29
CA ALA A 58 -2.51 37.67 13.72
C ALA A 58 -2.73 38.44 12.40
N ALA A 59 -2.33 39.71 12.35
CA ALA A 59 -2.39 40.53 11.13
C ALA A 59 -1.49 39.98 10.02
N TYR A 60 -0.28 39.53 10.38
CA TYR A 60 0.62 38.89 9.43
C TYR A 60 0.08 37.55 8.90
N ALA A 61 -0.53 36.74 9.76
CA ALA A 61 -1.21 35.51 9.32
C ALA A 61 -2.38 35.82 8.37
N ALA A 62 -3.15 36.88 8.64
CA ALA A 62 -4.23 37.32 7.76
C ALA A 62 -3.71 37.75 6.38
N LEU A 63 -2.61 38.51 6.35
CA LEU A 63 -1.94 38.90 5.11
C LEU A 63 -1.50 37.67 4.29
N GLN A 64 -0.89 36.67 4.92
CA GLN A 64 -0.48 35.44 4.24
C GLN A 64 -1.67 34.70 3.61
N THR A 65 -2.82 34.67 4.30
CA THR A 65 -4.02 34.03 3.73
C THR A 65 -4.69 34.86 2.64
N ALA A 66 -4.59 36.18 2.68
CA ALA A 66 -5.17 37.07 1.68
C ALA A 66 -4.41 37.07 0.34
N GLN A 67 -3.19 36.52 0.31
CA GLN A 67 -2.41 36.37 -0.92
C GLN A 67 -2.93 35.25 -1.82
N LEU A 68 -3.60 34.23 -1.26
CA LEU A 68 -4.05 33.04 -1.98
C LEU A 68 -5.39 32.54 -1.42
N PRO A 69 -6.52 32.82 -2.08
CA PRO A 69 -6.67 33.58 -3.33
C PRO A 69 -6.40 35.08 -3.15
N TYR A 70 -5.82 35.72 -4.18
CA TYR A 70 -5.42 37.13 -4.13
C TYR A 70 -6.63 38.05 -3.89
N ASN A 71 -6.67 38.70 -2.73
CA ASN A 71 -7.72 39.65 -2.35
C ASN A 71 -7.10 40.98 -1.91
N ILE A 72 -7.23 41.99 -2.76
CA ILE A 72 -6.59 43.29 -2.54
C ILE A 72 -7.12 44.03 -1.31
N ASP A 73 -8.41 43.94 -1.02
CA ASP A 73 -9.04 44.60 0.13
C ASP A 73 -8.58 43.98 1.45
N SER A 74 -8.48 42.64 1.47
CA SER A 74 -7.98 41.89 2.63
C SER A 74 -6.48 42.11 2.86
N ILE A 75 -5.70 42.23 1.78
CA ILE A 75 -4.27 42.58 1.84
C ILE A 75 -4.09 43.99 2.41
N ASN A 76 -4.83 44.98 1.89
CA ASN A 76 -4.74 46.37 2.35
C ASN A 76 -5.17 46.50 3.82
N SER A 77 -6.23 45.80 4.23
CA SER A 77 -6.69 45.78 5.62
C SER A 77 -5.65 45.16 6.56
N ALA A 78 -5.08 44.01 6.19
CA ALA A 78 -4.04 43.35 6.99
C ALA A 78 -2.73 44.18 7.04
N ASP A 79 -2.35 44.84 5.95
CA ASP A 79 -1.19 45.74 5.90
C ASP A 79 -1.37 46.95 6.83
N GLN A 80 -2.55 47.56 6.80
CA GLN A 80 -2.90 48.65 7.71
C GLN A 80 -2.82 48.21 9.18
N GLU A 81 -3.37 47.04 9.54
CA GLU A 81 -3.27 46.47 10.89
C GLU A 81 -1.80 46.24 11.29
N ILE A 82 -0.95 45.74 10.39
CA ILE A 82 0.50 45.56 10.63
C ILE A 82 1.18 46.90 10.92
N VAL A 83 0.91 47.92 10.10
CA VAL A 83 1.50 49.25 10.25
C VAL A 83 1.07 49.89 11.58
N GLU A 84 -0.17 49.72 11.99
CA GLU A 84 -0.69 50.22 13.28
C GLU A 84 -0.01 49.55 14.47
N GLU A 85 0.15 48.22 14.45
CA GLU A 85 0.82 47.50 15.54
C GLU A 85 2.33 47.80 15.59
N LEU A 86 2.99 47.99 14.45
CA LEU A 86 4.39 48.44 14.41
C LEU A 86 4.56 49.85 14.99
N LYS A 87 3.60 50.76 14.75
CA LYS A 87 3.58 52.09 15.40
C LYS A 87 3.40 51.94 16.93
N SER A 88 2.47 51.11 17.38
CA SER A 88 2.26 50.81 18.82
C SER A 88 3.54 50.27 19.49
N LEU A 89 4.21 49.29 18.86
CA LEU A 89 5.47 48.73 19.34
C LEU A 89 6.60 49.77 19.39
N SER A 90 6.66 50.66 18.41
CA SER A 90 7.62 51.78 18.39
C SER A 90 7.39 52.73 19.57
N GLU A 91 6.13 53.03 19.91
CA GLU A 91 5.80 53.84 21.08
C GLU A 91 6.16 53.16 22.40
N LEU A 92 5.87 51.86 22.52
CA LEU A 92 6.25 51.06 23.69
C LEU A 92 7.77 51.05 23.87
N LYS A 93 8.54 50.83 22.80
CA LYS A 93 10.01 50.90 22.79
C LYS A 93 10.51 52.27 23.25
N ARG A 94 9.90 53.37 22.76
CA ARG A 94 10.25 54.74 23.14
C ARG A 94 9.97 55.01 24.62
N LYS A 95 8.82 54.55 25.14
CA LYS A 95 8.45 54.68 26.56
C LYS A 95 9.43 53.96 27.48
N TYR A 96 9.84 52.74 27.11
CA TYR A 96 10.87 51.99 27.83
C TYR A 96 12.23 52.70 27.81
N SER A 97 12.69 53.13 26.63
CA SER A 97 14.00 53.79 26.45
C SER A 97 14.12 55.10 27.23
N LYS A 98 13.03 55.86 27.37
CA LYS A 98 12.99 57.11 28.15
C LYS A 98 12.76 56.90 29.66
N LYS A 99 12.70 55.65 30.14
CA LYS A 99 12.32 55.29 31.52
C LYS A 99 10.98 55.91 31.98
N GLN A 100 10.06 56.15 31.04
CA GLN A 100 8.75 56.74 31.34
C GLN A 100 7.69 55.70 31.73
N VAL A 101 8.12 54.46 32.01
CA VAL A 101 7.22 53.37 32.45
C VAL A 101 6.56 53.72 33.80
N ASP A 102 7.26 54.52 34.63
CA ASP A 102 6.81 54.92 35.96
C ASP A 102 6.14 56.32 35.99
N SER A 103 6.13 57.07 34.87
CA SER A 103 5.90 58.53 34.88
C SER A 103 4.65 59.04 34.15
N SER A 104 3.73 58.19 33.68
CA SER A 104 2.41 58.67 33.25
C SER A 104 1.51 58.80 34.47
N SER A 105 1.40 60.01 35.04
CA SER A 105 0.34 60.98 34.75
C SER A 105 -1.06 60.47 35.12
N SER A 106 -1.79 61.30 35.85
CA SER A 106 -3.15 61.15 36.40
C SER A 106 -4.28 60.82 35.39
N SER A 107 -3.96 60.27 34.23
CA SER A 107 -4.86 60.00 33.10
C SER A 107 -4.77 58.58 32.51
N SER A 108 -3.91 57.69 33.02
CA SER A 108 -3.86 56.29 32.55
C SER A 108 -4.67 55.37 33.47
N SER A 109 -5.45 54.46 32.89
CA SER A 109 -6.22 53.45 33.64
C SER A 109 -5.34 52.68 34.63
N PRO A 110 -5.86 52.26 35.80
CA PRO A 110 -5.07 51.54 36.80
C PRO A 110 -4.27 50.37 36.20
N PRO A 111 -3.04 50.08 36.67
CA PRO A 111 -2.20 49.02 36.12
C PRO A 111 -2.90 47.66 36.02
N HIS A 112 -3.75 47.33 36.99
CA HIS A 112 -4.56 46.10 36.98
C HIS A 112 -5.57 46.04 35.81
N VAL A 113 -6.22 47.17 35.50
CA VAL A 113 -7.17 47.27 34.37
C VAL A 113 -6.42 47.16 33.04
N THR A 114 -5.25 47.81 32.93
CA THR A 114 -4.39 47.70 31.75
C THR A 114 -3.98 46.25 31.52
N LEU A 115 -3.53 45.55 32.56
CA LEU A 115 -3.10 44.15 32.48
C LEU A 115 -4.23 43.25 31.98
N MET A 116 -5.43 43.39 32.55
CA MET A 116 -6.60 42.61 32.13
C MET A 116 -6.99 42.87 30.67
N LEU A 117 -7.02 44.13 30.24
CA LEU A 117 -7.37 44.48 28.85
C LEU A 117 -6.34 43.96 27.85
N SER A 118 -5.04 44.06 28.18
CA SER A 118 -3.97 43.55 27.33
C SER A 118 -3.98 42.02 27.24
N GLU A 119 -4.26 41.32 28.34
CA GLU A 119 -4.45 39.86 28.30
C GLU A 119 -5.65 39.47 27.42
N ILE A 120 -6.79 40.15 27.56
CA ILE A 120 -7.97 39.90 26.70
C ILE A 120 -7.62 40.12 25.22
N GLN A 121 -6.89 41.19 24.92
CA GLN A 121 -6.44 41.49 23.55
C GLN A 121 -5.49 40.40 23.03
N GLU A 122 -4.54 39.94 23.84
CA GLU A 122 -3.63 38.84 23.48
C GLU A 122 -4.40 37.55 23.16
N GLN A 123 -5.32 37.15 24.04
CA GLN A 123 -6.15 35.96 23.83
C GLN A 123 -7.01 36.07 22.55
N HIS A 124 -7.57 37.26 22.29
CA HIS A 124 -8.32 37.53 21.06
C HIS A 124 -7.45 37.40 19.81
N SER A 125 -6.24 37.95 19.82
CA SER A 125 -5.29 37.85 18.71
C SER A 125 -4.80 36.41 18.48
N LEU A 126 -4.60 35.64 19.55
CA LEU A 126 -4.31 34.20 19.46
C LEU A 126 -5.48 33.44 18.83
N MET A 127 -6.71 33.73 19.24
CA MET A 127 -7.92 33.13 18.66
C MET A 127 -8.03 33.44 17.17
N LYS A 128 -7.82 34.69 16.75
CA LYS A 128 -7.77 35.10 15.33
C LYS A 128 -6.73 34.28 14.56
N THR A 129 -5.54 34.06 15.12
CA THR A 129 -4.47 33.26 14.50
C THR A 129 -4.87 31.78 14.34
N TYR A 130 -5.48 31.18 15.36
CA TYR A 130 -5.96 29.80 15.27
C TYR A 130 -7.09 29.64 14.26
N GLU A 131 -8.01 30.59 14.21
CA GLU A 131 -9.12 30.59 13.24
C GLU A 131 -8.60 30.65 11.79
N ILE A 132 -7.62 31.52 11.52
CA ILE A 132 -6.96 31.61 10.21
C ILE A 132 -6.29 30.27 9.84
N THR A 133 -5.57 29.67 10.79
CA THR A 133 -4.88 28.39 10.58
C THR A 133 -5.87 27.26 10.34
N MET A 134 -6.98 27.24 11.08
CA MET A 134 -8.06 26.26 10.92
C MET A 134 -8.70 26.36 9.54
N ARG A 135 -9.06 27.57 9.10
CA ARG A 135 -9.60 27.80 7.75
C ARG A 135 -8.64 27.31 6.67
N LYS A 136 -7.34 27.59 6.80
CA LYS A 136 -6.32 27.09 5.87
C LYS A 136 -6.29 25.55 5.81
N MET A 137 -6.25 24.88 6.96
CA MET A 137 -6.26 23.41 7.00
C MET A 137 -7.54 22.81 6.40
N GLN A 138 -8.69 23.45 6.63
CA GLN A 138 -9.96 23.01 6.08
C GLN A 138 -9.96 23.08 4.54
N THR A 139 -9.45 24.17 3.96
CA THR A 139 -9.31 24.26 2.48
C THR A 139 -8.36 23.21 1.93
N GLU A 140 -7.27 22.88 2.63
CA GLU A 140 -6.33 21.84 2.19
C GLU A 140 -6.97 20.44 2.24
N LEU A 141 -7.82 20.17 3.23
CA LEU A 141 -8.59 18.93 3.32
C LEU A 141 -9.57 18.80 2.15
N GLU A 142 -10.35 19.84 1.84
CA GLU A 142 -11.31 19.83 0.72
C GLU A 142 -10.63 19.60 -0.64
N ILE A 143 -9.44 20.18 -0.84
CA ILE A 143 -8.63 19.94 -2.05
C ILE A 143 -8.17 18.47 -2.12
N LYS A 144 -7.69 17.91 -1.00
CA LYS A 144 -7.24 16.51 -0.93
C LYS A 144 -8.40 15.54 -1.11
N GLU A 145 -9.56 15.79 -0.52
CA GLU A 145 -10.77 15.00 -0.70
C GLU A 145 -11.22 15.01 -2.17
N SER A 146 -11.24 16.18 -2.80
CA SER A 146 -11.53 16.32 -4.23
C SER A 146 -10.57 15.49 -5.09
N ARG A 147 -9.27 15.49 -4.75
CA ARG A 147 -8.25 14.69 -5.44
C ARG A 147 -8.44 13.18 -5.22
N ILE A 148 -8.83 12.76 -4.02
CA ILE A 148 -9.15 11.36 -3.73
C ILE A 148 -10.33 10.89 -4.57
N LEU A 149 -11.39 11.70 -4.68
CA LEU A 149 -12.55 11.39 -5.52
C LEU A 149 -12.15 11.24 -6.99
N GLN A 150 -11.37 12.18 -7.54
CA GLN A 150 -10.86 12.11 -8.91
C GLN A 150 -10.01 10.85 -9.15
N LEU A 151 -9.15 10.48 -8.20
CA LEU A 151 -8.32 9.27 -8.31
C LEU A 151 -9.16 7.99 -8.24
N ARG A 152 -10.19 7.94 -7.38
CA ARG A 152 -11.13 6.82 -7.30
C ARG A 152 -11.93 6.66 -8.59
N GLU A 153 -12.37 7.76 -9.19
CA GLU A 153 -13.07 7.74 -10.48
C GLU A 153 -12.15 7.22 -11.59
N LYS A 154 -10.93 7.75 -11.72
CA LYS A 154 -9.93 7.21 -12.67
C LYS A 154 -9.65 5.73 -12.46
N LEU A 155 -9.56 5.27 -11.21
CA LEU A 155 -9.38 3.85 -10.90
C LEU A 155 -10.58 3.04 -11.38
N LYS A 156 -11.80 3.51 -11.13
CA LYS A 156 -13.03 2.87 -11.62
C LYS A 156 -13.07 2.79 -13.15
N GLU A 157 -12.72 3.88 -13.85
CA GLU A 157 -12.62 3.89 -15.31
C GLU A 157 -11.60 2.88 -15.84
N ILE A 158 -10.42 2.80 -15.20
CA ILE A 158 -9.38 1.83 -15.57
C ILE A 158 -9.86 0.40 -15.33
N VAL A 159 -10.53 0.14 -14.20
CA VAL A 159 -11.12 -1.16 -13.87
C VAL A 159 -12.18 -1.53 -14.90
N GLU A 160 -13.14 -0.66 -15.20
CA GLU A 160 -14.16 -0.91 -16.22
C GLU A 160 -13.57 -1.12 -17.61
N LYS A 161 -12.55 -0.34 -18.00
CA LYS A 161 -11.85 -0.51 -19.28
C LYS A 161 -11.12 -1.86 -19.32
N ASN A 162 -10.51 -2.27 -18.21
CA ASN A 162 -9.88 -3.58 -18.08
C ASN A 162 -10.93 -4.68 -18.10
N GLU A 163 -12.07 -4.54 -17.43
CA GLU A 163 -13.18 -5.49 -17.49
C GLU A 163 -13.77 -5.59 -18.89
N LYS A 164 -13.95 -4.49 -19.63
CA LYS A 164 -14.38 -4.49 -21.03
C LYS A 164 -13.37 -5.15 -21.96
N LYS A 165 -12.07 -4.95 -21.72
CA LYS A 165 -11.01 -5.70 -22.42
C LYS A 165 -11.05 -7.17 -22.02
N MET A 166 -11.27 -7.47 -20.75
CA MET A 166 -11.37 -8.82 -20.19
C MET A 166 -12.67 -9.51 -20.56
N SER A 167 -13.74 -8.82 -20.95
CA SER A 167 -14.98 -9.41 -21.47
C SER A 167 -14.86 -9.65 -22.97
N LYS A 168 -14.15 -8.78 -23.70
CA LYS A 168 -13.70 -9.06 -25.08
C LYS A 168 -12.71 -10.23 -25.16
N ILE A 169 -11.88 -10.41 -24.13
CA ILE A 169 -10.95 -11.56 -24.01
C ILE A 169 -11.63 -12.76 -23.32
N GLY A 170 -12.64 -12.52 -22.48
CA GLY A 170 -13.32 -13.48 -21.61
C GLY A 170 -14.58 -14.08 -22.19
N SER A 171 -15.12 -13.53 -23.28
CA SER A 171 -15.89 -14.32 -24.24
C SER A 171 -14.90 -15.17 -25.03
N PHE A 172 -14.54 -16.34 -24.47
CA PHE A 172 -14.18 -17.63 -25.08
C PHE A 172 -13.45 -17.77 -26.42
N SER A 173 -13.05 -16.69 -27.10
CA SER A 173 -12.55 -16.67 -28.48
C SER A 173 -11.16 -17.29 -28.61
N VAL A 174 -10.37 -17.30 -27.53
CA VAL A 174 -9.01 -17.86 -27.53
C VAL A 174 -9.01 -19.38 -27.66
N LEU A 175 -9.99 -20.07 -27.05
CA LEU A 175 -10.08 -21.54 -27.15
C LEU A 175 -10.95 -21.95 -28.36
N ASP A 176 -11.95 -21.13 -28.72
CA ASP A 176 -12.82 -21.37 -29.88
C ASP A 176 -12.09 -21.21 -31.23
N SER A 177 -10.98 -20.46 -31.28
CA SER A 177 -10.13 -20.36 -32.48
C SER A 177 -9.28 -21.60 -32.73
N VAL A 178 -9.10 -22.47 -31.73
CA VAL A 178 -8.19 -23.62 -31.82
C VAL A 178 -8.90 -24.79 -32.51
N LYS A 179 -8.59 -24.99 -33.79
CA LYS A 179 -9.09 -26.13 -34.57
C LYS A 179 -8.14 -27.32 -34.46
N PHE A 180 -8.70 -28.53 -34.26
CA PHE A 180 -7.94 -29.78 -34.11
C PHE A 180 -6.94 -30.05 -35.25
N SER A 181 -7.28 -29.65 -36.48
CA SER A 181 -6.51 -29.93 -37.70
C SER A 181 -5.36 -28.96 -37.96
N GLU A 182 -5.33 -27.79 -37.31
CA GLU A 182 -4.40 -26.68 -37.62
C GLU A 182 -3.67 -26.15 -36.37
N MET A 183 -3.65 -26.91 -35.27
CA MET A 183 -3.01 -26.48 -34.03
C MET A 183 -1.53 -26.10 -34.25
N ASN A 184 -1.20 -24.84 -33.97
CA ASN A 184 0.15 -24.32 -34.09
C ASN A 184 0.75 -23.97 -32.71
N VAL A 185 2.07 -23.80 -32.66
CA VAL A 185 2.82 -23.34 -31.47
C VAL A 185 2.29 -21.99 -30.97
N ASN A 186 1.78 -21.15 -31.88
CA ASN A 186 1.13 -19.89 -31.52
C ASN A 186 -0.13 -20.11 -30.68
N ASP A 187 -0.98 -21.07 -31.03
CA ASP A 187 -2.19 -21.39 -30.24
C ASP A 187 -1.80 -21.84 -28.84
N PHE A 188 -0.79 -22.71 -28.74
CA PHE A 188 -0.23 -23.12 -27.46
C PHE A 188 0.30 -21.93 -26.66
N THR A 189 1.02 -21.00 -27.30
CA THR A 189 1.57 -19.80 -26.65
C THR A 189 0.47 -18.88 -26.13
N VAL A 190 -0.64 -18.73 -26.86
CA VAL A 190 -1.79 -17.94 -26.39
C VAL A 190 -2.43 -18.60 -25.17
N VAL A 191 -2.67 -19.92 -25.21
CA VAL A 191 -3.23 -20.67 -24.07
C VAL A 191 -2.27 -20.68 -22.88
N LEU A 192 -0.96 -20.81 -23.12
CA LEU A 192 0.06 -20.70 -22.08
C LEU A 192 0.00 -19.34 -21.40
N ASN A 193 -0.05 -18.23 -22.16
CA ASN A 193 -0.19 -16.90 -21.57
C ASN A 193 -1.50 -16.73 -20.79
N TYR A 194 -2.59 -17.38 -21.23
CA TYR A 194 -3.86 -17.43 -20.49
C TYR A 194 -3.73 -18.18 -19.14
N VAL A 195 -2.95 -19.27 -19.10
CA VAL A 195 -2.59 -19.98 -17.87
C VAL A 195 -1.73 -19.11 -16.96
N LEU A 196 -0.64 -18.54 -17.48
CA LEU A 196 0.32 -17.77 -16.69
C LEU A 196 -0.30 -16.53 -16.06
N ARG A 197 -1.29 -15.91 -16.71
CA ARG A 197 -2.10 -14.86 -16.08
C ARG A 197 -2.83 -15.35 -14.83
N SER A 198 -3.41 -16.55 -14.88
CA SER A 198 -4.10 -17.14 -13.72
C SER A 198 -3.14 -17.55 -12.62
N VAL A 199 -1.96 -18.07 -12.98
CA VAL A 199 -0.88 -18.37 -12.03
C VAL A 199 -0.47 -17.11 -11.29
N ARG A 200 -0.19 -16.01 -12.02
CA ARG A 200 0.18 -14.71 -11.41
C ARG A 200 -0.93 -14.16 -10.50
N SER A 201 -2.19 -14.28 -10.90
CA SER A 201 -3.31 -13.89 -10.05
C SER A 201 -3.37 -14.71 -8.76
N PHE A 202 -3.15 -16.03 -8.84
CA PHE A 202 -3.10 -16.90 -7.67
C PHE A 202 -1.88 -16.60 -6.79
N VAL A 203 -0.69 -16.37 -7.35
CA VAL A 203 0.53 -16.00 -6.60
C VAL A 203 0.31 -14.71 -5.82
N LYS A 204 -0.27 -13.68 -6.45
CA LYS A 204 -0.62 -12.43 -5.76
C LYS A 204 -1.63 -12.65 -4.63
N PHE A 205 -2.59 -13.55 -4.83
CA PHE A 205 -3.55 -13.91 -3.80
C PHE A 205 -2.86 -14.67 -2.66
N LEU A 206 -1.99 -15.63 -2.97
CA LEU A 206 -1.21 -16.40 -2.01
C LEU A 206 -0.33 -15.49 -1.14
N ILE A 207 0.36 -14.51 -1.74
CA ILE A 207 1.17 -13.54 -0.99
C ILE A 207 0.31 -12.76 0.01
N ARG A 208 -0.89 -12.32 -0.37
CA ARG A 208 -1.80 -11.63 0.56
C ARG A 208 -2.21 -12.53 1.72
N GLU A 209 -2.50 -13.79 1.46
CA GLU A 209 -2.83 -14.76 2.52
C GLU A 209 -1.63 -15.03 3.43
N MET A 210 -0.41 -15.06 2.88
CA MET A 210 0.84 -15.15 3.66
C MET A 210 1.02 -13.91 4.56
N GLU A 211 0.81 -12.71 4.03
CA GLU A 211 0.87 -11.46 4.80
C GLU A 211 -0.18 -11.42 5.90
N CYS A 212 -1.43 -11.81 5.61
CA CYS A 212 -2.51 -11.90 6.60
C CYS A 212 -2.23 -12.94 7.69
N GLY A 213 -1.49 -14.00 7.37
CA GLY A 213 -1.10 -15.07 8.29
C GLY A 213 0.21 -14.82 9.04
N ASP A 214 0.75 -13.59 8.99
CA ASP A 214 2.04 -13.21 9.58
C ASP A 214 3.23 -14.10 9.15
N TRP A 215 3.22 -14.59 7.90
CA TRP A 215 4.34 -15.37 7.36
C TRP A 215 5.55 -14.51 7.05
N ASP A 216 6.73 -15.01 7.41
CA ASP A 216 7.99 -14.43 6.96
C ASP A 216 8.25 -14.78 5.49
N ILE A 217 7.94 -13.83 4.61
CA ILE A 217 8.15 -13.95 3.17
C ILE A 217 9.65 -14.11 2.83
N GLU A 218 10.55 -13.47 3.58
CA GLU A 218 11.99 -13.59 3.32
C GLU A 218 12.51 -14.98 3.67
N ALA A 219 12.03 -15.55 4.77
CA ALA A 219 12.33 -16.93 5.12
C ALA A 219 11.78 -17.91 4.08
N ALA A 220 10.56 -17.69 3.59
CA ALA A 220 9.96 -18.51 2.54
C ALA A 220 10.75 -18.42 1.22
N VAL A 221 11.12 -17.22 0.79
CA VAL A 221 11.95 -16.99 -0.40
C VAL A 221 13.30 -17.69 -0.27
N SER A 222 13.96 -17.54 0.89
CA SER A 222 15.25 -18.15 1.17
C SER A 222 15.19 -19.68 1.23
N ALA A 223 14.06 -20.25 1.68
CA ALA A 223 13.83 -21.68 1.70
C ALA A 223 13.61 -22.27 0.30
N ILE A 224 12.95 -21.53 -0.60
CA ILE A 224 12.71 -21.97 -1.98
C ILE A 224 13.96 -21.78 -2.84
N GLN A 225 14.62 -20.62 -2.74
CA GLN A 225 15.83 -20.30 -3.49
C GLN A 225 16.93 -19.74 -2.58
N PRO A 226 17.83 -20.60 -2.07
CA PRO A 226 18.86 -20.17 -1.14
C PRO A 226 19.96 -19.34 -1.82
N GLY A 227 20.40 -18.30 -1.10
CA GLY A 227 21.58 -17.51 -1.45
C GLY A 227 21.40 -16.57 -2.64
N ILE A 228 20.17 -16.08 -2.89
CA ILE A 228 19.90 -15.06 -3.91
C ILE A 228 19.74 -13.70 -3.23
N VAL A 229 20.45 -12.70 -3.74
CA VAL A 229 20.30 -11.31 -3.33
C VAL A 229 19.62 -10.55 -4.47
N PHE A 230 18.42 -10.07 -4.23
CA PHE A 230 17.65 -9.32 -5.22
C PHE A 230 18.08 -7.86 -5.25
N ARG A 231 18.33 -7.31 -6.45
CA ARG A 231 18.55 -5.87 -6.64
C ARG A 231 17.29 -5.08 -6.27
N ASN A 232 16.13 -5.58 -6.69
CA ASN A 232 14.82 -5.06 -6.32
C ASN A 232 14.10 -6.04 -5.40
N ARG A 233 13.69 -5.56 -4.23
CA ARG A 233 12.91 -6.31 -3.25
C ARG A 233 11.59 -6.84 -3.81
N ASP A 234 10.99 -6.20 -4.81
CA ASP A 234 9.74 -6.66 -5.41
C ASP A 234 9.92 -7.95 -6.24
N HIS A 235 11.15 -8.28 -6.64
CA HIS A 235 11.44 -9.49 -7.43
C HIS A 235 11.26 -10.80 -6.65
N ARG A 236 11.08 -10.72 -5.33
CA ARG A 236 10.71 -11.88 -4.48
C ARG A 236 9.44 -12.58 -4.96
N VAL A 237 8.52 -11.85 -5.62
CA VAL A 237 7.33 -12.42 -6.24
C VAL A 237 7.66 -13.51 -7.27
N PHE A 238 8.77 -13.38 -7.99
CA PHE A 238 9.18 -14.34 -9.02
C PHE A 238 9.62 -15.68 -8.41
N VAL A 239 10.11 -15.70 -7.17
CA VAL A 239 10.45 -16.94 -6.46
C VAL A 239 9.18 -17.73 -6.12
N LEU A 240 8.15 -17.03 -5.64
CA LEU A 240 6.85 -17.66 -5.36
C LEU A 240 6.14 -18.08 -6.65
N GLU A 241 6.24 -17.28 -7.72
CA GLU A 241 5.76 -17.68 -9.05
C GLU A 241 6.51 -18.94 -9.55
N SER A 242 7.83 -19.00 -9.38
CA SER A 242 8.65 -20.18 -9.71
C SER A 242 8.22 -21.43 -8.94
N PHE A 243 7.95 -21.30 -7.65
CA PHE A 243 7.45 -22.39 -6.80
C PHE A 243 6.08 -22.88 -7.29
N VAL A 244 5.12 -21.98 -7.46
CA VAL A 244 3.76 -22.32 -7.92
C VAL A 244 3.79 -22.95 -9.31
N CYS A 245 4.54 -22.36 -10.26
CA CYS A 245 4.73 -22.93 -11.60
C CYS A 245 5.36 -24.33 -11.53
N GLY A 246 6.39 -24.51 -10.70
CA GLY A 246 7.04 -25.80 -10.50
C GLY A 246 6.09 -26.87 -9.99
N GLU A 247 5.27 -26.55 -8.99
CA GLU A 247 4.32 -27.49 -8.40
C GLU A 247 3.15 -27.79 -9.35
N ILE A 248 2.52 -26.76 -9.92
CA ILE A 248 1.32 -26.96 -10.75
C ILE A 248 1.63 -27.62 -12.10
N LEU A 249 2.83 -27.40 -12.66
CA LEU A 249 3.28 -28.00 -13.93
C LEU A 249 4.17 -29.24 -13.73
N SER A 250 4.38 -29.71 -12.50
CA SER A 250 5.17 -30.94 -12.28
C SER A 250 4.52 -32.15 -12.98
N GLY A 251 5.30 -32.97 -13.69
CA GLY A 251 4.78 -34.13 -14.43
C GLY A 251 3.93 -33.78 -15.66
N PHE A 252 4.03 -32.55 -16.19
CA PHE A 252 3.30 -32.13 -17.40
C PHE A 252 3.63 -32.96 -18.64
N ASP A 253 4.81 -33.57 -18.69
CA ASP A 253 5.26 -34.51 -19.72
C ASP A 253 4.52 -35.85 -19.69
N LYS A 254 3.78 -36.14 -18.61
CA LYS A 254 3.06 -37.41 -18.42
C LYS A 254 1.57 -37.24 -18.74
N PRO A 255 0.94 -38.18 -19.47
CA PRO A 255 -0.49 -38.10 -19.80
C PRO A 255 -1.44 -37.96 -18.60
N ASN A 256 -1.06 -38.45 -17.41
CA ASN A 256 -1.88 -38.42 -16.21
C ASN A 256 -1.27 -37.59 -15.07
N PHE A 257 -0.21 -36.80 -15.34
CA PHE A 257 0.58 -36.08 -14.32
C PHE A 257 1.16 -36.96 -13.18
N CYS A 258 1.00 -38.29 -13.24
CA CYS A 258 1.32 -39.23 -12.16
C CYS A 258 2.02 -40.48 -12.72
N ASP A 259 2.94 -41.03 -11.92
CA ASP A 259 3.54 -42.35 -12.14
C ASP A 259 2.64 -43.45 -11.53
N GLY A 260 1.76 -44.03 -12.35
CA GLY A 260 1.44 -45.45 -12.17
C GLY A 260 0.15 -45.88 -11.46
N LYS A 261 -0.92 -45.07 -11.34
CA LYS A 261 -2.21 -45.57 -10.79
C LYS A 261 -3.42 -45.52 -11.72
N PHE A 262 -3.37 -44.73 -12.80
CA PHE A 262 -4.53 -44.49 -13.68
C PHE A 262 -4.25 -44.73 -15.17
N GLY A 263 -3.13 -45.38 -15.50
CA GLY A 263 -2.74 -45.69 -16.89
C GLY A 263 -3.78 -46.52 -17.66
N HIS A 264 -4.67 -47.22 -16.94
CA HIS A 264 -5.72 -48.06 -17.52
C HIS A 264 -6.91 -47.28 -18.10
N CYS A 265 -7.05 -45.98 -17.83
CA CYS A 265 -8.18 -45.16 -18.32
C CYS A 265 -7.89 -44.42 -19.63
N LEU A 266 -6.67 -44.51 -20.18
CA LEU A 266 -6.30 -43.83 -21.41
C LEU A 266 -6.32 -44.78 -22.60
N PRO A 267 -6.76 -44.33 -23.79
CA PRO A 267 -6.63 -45.11 -25.01
C PRO A 267 -5.17 -45.50 -25.29
N GLY A 268 -4.96 -46.75 -25.70
CA GLY A 268 -3.65 -47.29 -26.05
C GLY A 268 -3.11 -46.71 -27.36
N GLU A 269 -3.99 -46.45 -28.32
CA GLU A 269 -3.63 -45.90 -29.63
C GLU A 269 -3.40 -44.38 -29.59
N ARG A 270 -2.31 -43.92 -30.23
CA ARG A 270 -1.89 -42.50 -30.22
C ARG A 270 -2.98 -41.54 -30.71
N ASN A 271 -3.64 -41.86 -31.82
CA ASN A 271 -4.67 -40.98 -32.40
C ASN A 271 -5.93 -40.91 -31.54
N GLN A 272 -6.35 -42.04 -30.96
CA GLN A 272 -7.48 -42.06 -30.03
C GLN A 272 -7.18 -41.26 -28.76
N ARG A 273 -5.94 -41.35 -28.25
CA ARG A 273 -5.49 -40.56 -27.10
C ARG A 273 -5.49 -39.05 -27.41
N ARG A 274 -5.00 -38.65 -28.59
CA ARG A 274 -5.05 -37.24 -29.03
C ARG A 274 -6.48 -36.72 -29.10
N ASN A 275 -7.39 -37.49 -29.68
CA ASN A 275 -8.81 -37.15 -29.75
C ASN A 275 -9.43 -37.02 -28.36
N PHE A 276 -9.12 -37.96 -27.45
CA PHE A 276 -9.58 -37.92 -26.07
C PHE A 276 -9.17 -36.61 -25.36
N PHE A 277 -7.89 -36.24 -25.45
CA PHE A 277 -7.41 -35.00 -24.84
C PHE A 277 -8.01 -33.75 -25.50
N PHE A 278 -8.27 -33.77 -26.80
CA PHE A 278 -8.93 -32.64 -27.46
C PHE A 278 -10.39 -32.46 -27.02
N GLU A 279 -11.13 -33.55 -26.83
CA GLU A 279 -12.49 -33.47 -26.29
C GLU A 279 -12.50 -33.01 -24.83
N GLU A 280 -11.54 -33.46 -24.02
CA GLU A 280 -11.35 -32.93 -22.67
C GLU A 280 -10.94 -31.45 -22.67
N PHE A 281 -10.13 -31.00 -23.63
CA PHE A 281 -9.80 -29.59 -23.84
C PHE A 281 -11.05 -28.75 -24.10
N LYS A 282 -11.93 -29.16 -25.03
CA LYS A 282 -13.18 -28.44 -25.31
C LYS A 282 -14.10 -28.39 -24.09
N LYS A 283 -14.27 -29.54 -23.44
CA LYS A 283 -15.16 -29.71 -22.28
C LYS A 283 -14.70 -28.88 -21.09
N MET A 284 -13.42 -28.94 -20.75
CA MET A 284 -12.84 -28.19 -19.63
C MET A 284 -12.57 -26.73 -19.97
N GLY A 285 -12.41 -26.45 -21.26
CA GLY A 285 -12.38 -25.11 -21.83
C GLY A 285 -13.59 -24.34 -21.33
N SER A 286 -14.81 -24.82 -21.60
CA SER A 286 -16.12 -24.14 -21.45
C SER A 286 -16.76 -24.12 -20.07
N VAL A 287 -16.20 -24.82 -19.08
CA VAL A 287 -16.89 -25.08 -17.79
C VAL A 287 -16.15 -24.44 -16.62
N ASN A 288 -16.89 -23.91 -15.63
CA ASN A 288 -16.34 -23.50 -14.34
C ASN A 288 -15.82 -24.72 -13.56
N GLY A 289 -14.53 -24.74 -13.22
CA GLY A 289 -13.85 -25.92 -12.68
C GLY A 289 -14.47 -26.47 -11.39
N VAL A 290 -14.86 -25.60 -10.46
CA VAL A 290 -15.47 -26.02 -9.19
C VAL A 290 -16.87 -26.61 -9.41
N ARG A 291 -17.67 -26.03 -10.32
CA ARG A 291 -18.97 -26.59 -10.71
C ARG A 291 -18.83 -27.93 -11.42
N PHE A 292 -17.78 -28.10 -12.23
CA PHE A 292 -17.48 -29.36 -12.90
C PHE A 292 -17.18 -30.49 -11.91
N LEU A 293 -16.29 -30.22 -10.95
CA LEU A 293 -15.87 -31.19 -9.93
C LEU A 293 -17.01 -31.68 -9.04
N LYS A 294 -18.01 -30.84 -8.76
CA LYS A 294 -19.21 -31.24 -8.03
C LYS A 294 -20.14 -32.16 -8.82
N ARG A 295 -20.11 -32.08 -10.16
CA ARG A 295 -20.96 -32.90 -11.05
C ARG A 295 -20.32 -34.23 -11.39
N VAL A 296 -19.01 -34.25 -11.60
CA VAL A 296 -18.26 -35.44 -12.04
C VAL A 296 -17.33 -35.89 -10.92
N ARG A 297 -17.76 -36.89 -10.16
CA ARG A 297 -16.92 -37.56 -9.16
C ARG A 297 -15.85 -38.40 -9.88
N ASN A 298 -14.63 -38.42 -9.35
CA ASN A 298 -13.50 -39.24 -9.83
C ASN A 298 -13.13 -38.98 -11.31
N SER A 299 -13.00 -37.72 -11.70
CA SER A 299 -12.43 -37.35 -13.00
C SER A 299 -10.91 -37.25 -12.94
N LEU A 300 -10.22 -37.44 -14.08
CA LEU A 300 -8.77 -37.22 -14.19
C LEU A 300 -8.38 -35.79 -13.75
N PHE A 301 -9.22 -34.81 -14.09
CA PHE A 301 -9.04 -33.43 -13.62
C PHE A 301 -9.15 -33.30 -12.09
N GLY A 302 -10.11 -33.99 -11.47
CA GLY A 302 -10.25 -34.01 -10.01
C GLY A 302 -9.03 -34.62 -9.33
N GLU A 303 -8.52 -35.74 -9.83
CA GLU A 303 -7.31 -36.37 -9.30
C GLU A 303 -6.07 -35.49 -9.46
N PHE A 304 -5.91 -34.89 -10.65
CA PHE A 304 -4.89 -33.88 -10.89
C PHE A 304 -4.99 -32.76 -9.86
N LEU A 305 -6.17 -32.16 -9.70
CA LEU A 305 -6.36 -31.02 -8.81
C LEU A 305 -6.12 -31.40 -7.34
N LYS A 306 -6.56 -32.58 -6.92
CA LYS A 306 -6.27 -33.15 -5.60
C LYS A 306 -4.76 -33.26 -5.38
N LEU A 307 -4.03 -33.92 -6.27
CA LEU A 307 -2.59 -34.09 -6.15
C LEU A 307 -1.87 -32.73 -6.08
N LYS A 308 -2.23 -31.81 -6.98
CA LYS A 308 -1.61 -30.49 -7.02
C LYS A 308 -1.88 -29.67 -5.77
N TYR A 309 -3.08 -29.74 -5.21
CA TYR A 309 -3.41 -29.03 -3.98
C TYR A 309 -2.56 -29.56 -2.81
N LEU A 310 -2.49 -30.89 -2.68
CA LEU A 310 -1.76 -31.54 -1.60
C LEU A 310 -0.24 -31.33 -1.67
N ASN A 311 0.32 -31.08 -2.85
CA ASN A 311 1.74 -30.77 -3.01
C ASN A 311 2.03 -29.27 -2.84
N LEU A 312 1.24 -28.41 -3.48
CA LEU A 312 1.46 -26.96 -3.47
C LEU A 312 1.16 -26.36 -2.09
N VAL A 313 0.08 -26.79 -1.44
CA VAL A 313 -0.38 -26.21 -0.18
C VAL A 313 0.10 -27.06 1.00
N HIS A 314 1.24 -26.70 1.56
CA HIS A 314 1.82 -27.34 2.73
C HIS A 314 0.85 -27.28 3.95
N PRO A 315 0.77 -28.33 4.79
CA PRO A 315 -0.09 -28.33 5.98
C PRO A 315 0.11 -27.12 6.91
N LYS A 316 1.36 -26.65 7.07
CA LYS A 316 1.64 -25.43 7.84
C LYS A 316 1.01 -24.17 7.22
N MET A 317 0.92 -24.08 5.89
CA MET A 317 0.24 -22.96 5.23
C MET A 317 -1.25 -22.99 5.52
N GLU A 318 -1.90 -24.16 5.44
CA GLU A 318 -3.32 -24.29 5.78
C GLU A 318 -3.63 -23.92 7.22
N VAL A 319 -2.86 -24.42 8.19
CA VAL A 319 -3.05 -24.07 9.60
C VAL A 319 -2.88 -22.57 9.82
N SER A 320 -1.95 -21.92 9.10
CA SER A 320 -1.74 -20.49 9.24
C SER A 320 -2.83 -19.64 8.58
N PHE A 321 -3.31 -20.03 7.41
CA PHE A 321 -4.31 -19.26 6.67
C PHE A 321 -5.72 -19.49 7.22
N PHE A 322 -6.01 -20.70 7.71
CA PHE A 322 -7.36 -21.13 8.04
C PHE A 322 -7.54 -21.61 9.48
N GLY A 323 -6.46 -21.78 10.25
CA GLY A 323 -6.48 -22.26 11.64
C GLY A 323 -6.54 -23.78 11.79
N ASP A 324 -6.78 -24.52 10.71
CA ASP A 324 -6.94 -25.98 10.73
C ASP A 324 -6.53 -26.64 9.40
N LEU A 325 -6.68 -27.97 9.32
CA LEU A 325 -6.44 -28.77 8.10
C LEU A 325 -7.74 -29.24 7.44
N ARG A 326 -8.84 -28.48 7.58
CA ARG A 326 -10.15 -28.91 7.09
C ARG A 326 -10.16 -29.09 5.58
N TYR A 327 -9.51 -28.18 4.85
CA TYR A 327 -9.51 -28.19 3.40
C TYR A 327 -8.69 -29.33 2.83
N ARG A 328 -7.51 -29.63 3.39
CA ARG A 328 -6.77 -30.85 3.08
C ARG A 328 -7.59 -32.12 3.28
N LYS A 329 -8.28 -32.25 4.41
CA LYS A 329 -9.12 -33.43 4.70
C LYS A 329 -10.26 -33.58 3.69
N MET A 330 -10.94 -32.47 3.36
CA MET A 330 -11.98 -32.45 2.33
C MET A 330 -11.43 -32.84 0.95
N VAL A 331 -10.32 -32.23 0.53
CA VAL A 331 -9.70 -32.55 -0.77
C VAL A 331 -9.24 -34.01 -0.81
N ASP A 332 -8.73 -34.54 0.31
CA ASP A 332 -8.31 -35.93 0.39
C ASP A 332 -9.51 -36.91 0.35
N SER A 333 -10.65 -36.56 0.93
CA SER A 333 -11.89 -37.35 0.82
C SER A 333 -12.61 -37.21 -0.53
N GLY A 334 -12.11 -36.36 -1.43
CA GLY A 334 -12.71 -36.11 -2.75
C GLY A 334 -13.85 -35.07 -2.73
N GLU A 335 -13.94 -34.29 -1.65
CA GLU A 335 -14.79 -33.12 -1.52
C GLU A 335 -14.01 -31.84 -1.86
N TRP A 336 -14.73 -30.77 -2.20
CA TRP A 336 -14.12 -29.55 -2.73
C TRP A 336 -14.52 -28.32 -1.89
N PRO A 337 -13.56 -27.64 -1.25
CA PRO A 337 -13.84 -26.46 -0.45
C PRO A 337 -14.48 -25.32 -1.25
N GLU A 338 -15.37 -24.54 -0.62
CA GLU A 338 -15.99 -23.35 -1.25
C GLU A 338 -15.27 -22.03 -0.93
N SER A 339 -14.12 -22.10 -0.27
CA SER A 339 -13.31 -20.94 0.07
C SER A 339 -12.80 -20.20 -1.17
N GLU A 340 -12.57 -18.90 -1.04
CA GLU A 340 -12.04 -18.10 -2.13
C GLU A 340 -10.64 -18.56 -2.54
N PHE A 341 -9.82 -18.94 -1.55
CA PHE A 341 -8.51 -19.56 -1.79
C PHE A 341 -8.61 -20.79 -2.69
N PHE A 342 -9.51 -21.73 -2.36
CA PHE A 342 -9.67 -22.94 -3.16
C PHE A 342 -10.26 -22.65 -4.54
N LYS A 343 -11.20 -21.69 -4.66
CA LYS A 343 -11.74 -21.28 -5.97
C LYS A 343 -10.65 -20.71 -6.88
N MET A 344 -9.79 -19.85 -6.35
CA MET A 344 -8.65 -19.27 -7.08
C MET A 344 -7.64 -20.36 -7.50
N PHE A 345 -7.33 -21.28 -6.59
CA PHE A 345 -6.48 -22.43 -6.88
C PHE A 345 -7.10 -23.35 -7.96
N ALA A 346 -8.39 -23.69 -7.83
CA ALA A 346 -9.10 -24.57 -8.75
C ALA A 346 -9.22 -23.96 -10.15
N GLU A 347 -9.42 -22.64 -10.26
CA GLU A 347 -9.40 -21.96 -11.55
C GLU A 347 -8.02 -21.97 -12.19
N MET A 348 -6.94 -21.74 -11.43
CA MET A 348 -5.57 -21.90 -11.93
C MET A 348 -5.32 -23.33 -12.41
N GLY A 349 -5.64 -24.33 -11.59
CA GLY A 349 -5.47 -25.75 -11.93
C GLY A 349 -6.27 -26.15 -13.17
N ARG A 350 -7.51 -25.67 -13.31
CA ARG A 350 -8.33 -25.89 -14.51
C ARG A 350 -7.63 -25.41 -15.77
N ARG A 351 -7.06 -24.21 -15.75
CA ARG A 351 -6.40 -23.66 -16.94
C ARG A 351 -5.13 -24.44 -17.28
N VAL A 352 -4.37 -24.88 -16.27
CA VAL A 352 -3.23 -25.78 -16.48
C VAL A 352 -3.67 -27.11 -17.09
N TRP A 353 -4.78 -27.68 -16.61
CA TRP A 353 -5.37 -28.88 -17.19
C TRP A 353 -5.77 -28.67 -18.66
N VAL A 354 -6.40 -27.55 -19.00
CA VAL A 354 -6.72 -27.18 -20.39
C VAL A 354 -5.46 -27.10 -21.26
N LEU A 355 -4.39 -26.46 -20.76
CA LEU A 355 -3.12 -26.39 -21.48
C LEU A 355 -2.49 -27.78 -21.69
N HIS A 356 -2.61 -28.67 -20.71
CA HIS A 356 -2.13 -30.05 -20.82
C HIS A 356 -2.94 -30.87 -21.83
N CYS A 357 -4.26 -30.80 -21.77
CA CYS A 357 -5.12 -31.40 -22.79
C CYS A 357 -4.76 -30.90 -24.20
N LEU A 358 -4.49 -29.61 -24.36
CA LEU A 358 -4.03 -29.05 -25.62
C LEU A 358 -2.66 -29.62 -26.03
N ALA A 359 -1.71 -29.72 -25.09
CA ALA A 359 -0.38 -30.28 -25.35
C ALA A 359 -0.46 -31.72 -25.87
N PHE A 360 -1.33 -32.55 -25.28
CA PHE A 360 -1.50 -33.96 -25.66
C PHE A 360 -2.42 -34.19 -26.86
N SER A 361 -3.14 -33.16 -27.35
CA SER A 361 -3.89 -33.24 -28.60
C SER A 361 -3.01 -32.96 -29.84
N PHE A 362 -1.83 -32.36 -29.67
CA PHE A 362 -0.87 -32.16 -30.76
C PHE A 362 -0.44 -33.50 -31.38
N ASP A 363 -0.14 -33.46 -32.68
CA ASP A 363 0.45 -34.61 -33.36
C ASP A 363 1.91 -34.84 -32.96
N ARG A 364 2.55 -33.83 -32.38
CA ARG A 364 3.95 -33.83 -31.96
C ARG A 364 4.01 -33.93 -30.43
N GLU A 365 5.04 -34.58 -29.92
CA GLU A 365 5.27 -34.60 -28.47
C GLU A 365 5.71 -33.20 -27.99
N VAL A 366 5.03 -32.72 -26.95
CA VAL A 366 5.35 -31.46 -26.28
C VAL A 366 6.15 -31.78 -25.03
N GLY A 367 7.43 -31.45 -25.04
CA GLY A 367 8.29 -31.60 -23.88
C GLY A 367 8.31 -30.34 -23.03
N ILE A 368 8.33 -30.48 -21.71
CA ILE A 368 8.57 -29.37 -20.77
C ILE A 368 10.03 -29.39 -20.34
N PHE A 369 10.67 -28.23 -20.20
CA PHE A 369 12.04 -28.12 -19.71
C PHE A 369 12.19 -26.96 -18.72
N ARG A 370 13.14 -27.11 -17.80
CA ARG A 370 13.57 -26.07 -16.87
C ARG A 370 15.05 -25.83 -17.08
N VAL A 371 15.46 -24.57 -16.94
CA VAL A 371 16.86 -24.17 -17.04
C VAL A 371 17.49 -24.30 -15.66
N GLU A 372 18.65 -24.96 -15.61
CA GLU A 372 19.41 -25.13 -14.38
C GLU A 372 20.03 -23.81 -13.91
N ARG A 373 20.18 -23.69 -12.60
CA ARG A 373 20.90 -22.58 -11.97
C ARG A 373 22.33 -22.52 -12.53
N ASP A 374 22.87 -21.33 -12.67
CA ASP A 374 24.22 -21.04 -13.21
C ASP A 374 24.38 -21.28 -14.73
N SER A 375 23.31 -21.65 -15.43
CA SER A 375 23.32 -21.75 -16.91
C SER A 375 23.55 -20.39 -17.56
N ARG A 376 24.24 -20.37 -18.71
CA ARG A 376 24.36 -19.16 -19.54
C ARG A 376 23.01 -18.76 -20.10
N PHE A 377 22.71 -17.46 -20.10
CA PHE A 377 21.50 -16.94 -20.72
C PHE A 377 21.57 -17.11 -22.24
N SER A 378 20.46 -17.54 -22.84
CA SER A 378 20.33 -17.71 -24.29
C SER A 378 18.97 -17.20 -24.73
N GLU A 379 18.94 -16.06 -25.41
CA GLU A 379 17.71 -15.44 -25.93
C GLU A 379 16.89 -16.38 -26.81
N VAL A 380 17.49 -17.38 -27.46
CA VAL A 380 16.76 -18.35 -28.28
C VAL A 380 15.84 -19.26 -27.44
N TYR A 381 16.24 -19.60 -26.22
CA TYR A 381 15.55 -20.57 -25.36
C TYR A 381 14.96 -19.95 -24.09
N MET A 382 15.32 -18.71 -23.79
CA MET A 382 15.05 -18.06 -22.51
C MET A 382 14.56 -16.63 -22.71
N GLU A 383 13.63 -16.22 -21.85
CA GLU A 383 13.10 -14.86 -21.73
C GLU A 383 13.35 -14.39 -20.29
N SER A 384 13.93 -13.20 -20.09
CA SER A 384 14.10 -12.64 -18.75
C SER A 384 12.77 -12.09 -18.23
N VAL A 385 12.44 -12.35 -16.96
CA VAL A 385 11.26 -11.74 -16.31
C VAL A 385 11.51 -10.31 -15.82
N ALA A 386 12.78 -9.91 -15.69
CA ALA A 386 13.19 -8.58 -15.29
C ALA A 386 13.85 -7.88 -16.49
N GLU A 387 13.09 -7.02 -17.18
CA GLU A 387 13.54 -6.33 -18.40
C GLU A 387 14.77 -5.45 -18.13
N GLU A 388 14.86 -4.84 -16.95
CA GLU A 388 16.02 -4.04 -16.53
C GLU A 388 17.31 -4.88 -16.43
N GLU A 389 17.20 -6.12 -15.96
CA GLU A 389 18.31 -7.06 -15.87
C GLU A 389 18.66 -7.63 -17.25
N ALA A 390 17.66 -7.79 -18.13
CA ALA A 390 17.88 -8.21 -19.51
C ALA A 390 18.68 -7.17 -20.32
N ALA A 391 18.40 -5.88 -20.13
CA ALA A 391 19.15 -4.80 -20.78
C ALA A 391 20.62 -4.76 -20.33
N ALA A 392 20.89 -5.14 -19.08
CA ALA A 392 22.25 -5.28 -18.55
C ALA A 392 22.98 -6.55 -19.06
N ALA A 393 22.26 -7.53 -19.62
CA ALA A 393 22.82 -8.79 -20.11
C ALA A 393 23.79 -8.62 -21.28
N ALA A 394 23.68 -7.52 -22.03
CA ALA A 394 24.65 -7.19 -23.09
C ALA A 394 25.99 -6.66 -22.52
N ALA A 395 26.04 -6.28 -21.24
CA ALA A 395 27.19 -5.67 -20.58
C ALA A 395 27.84 -6.57 -19.49
N GLU A 396 27.09 -7.52 -18.90
CA GLU A 396 27.56 -8.42 -17.84
C GLU A 396 27.35 -9.91 -18.23
N ASP A 397 28.25 -10.84 -17.82
CA ASP A 397 28.04 -12.31 -17.97
C ASP A 397 26.93 -12.76 -17.01
N LEU A 398 25.67 -12.55 -17.39
CA LEU A 398 24.53 -12.94 -16.57
C LEU A 398 24.27 -14.45 -16.65
N ARG A 399 23.97 -15.03 -15.49
CA ARG A 399 23.63 -16.44 -15.31
C ARG A 399 22.20 -16.59 -14.84
N VAL A 400 21.61 -17.74 -15.15
CA VAL A 400 20.26 -18.07 -14.70
C VAL A 400 20.27 -18.34 -13.20
N ALA A 401 19.52 -17.56 -12.44
CA ALA A 401 19.32 -17.79 -11.01
C ALA A 401 18.40 -18.98 -10.79
N PHE A 402 17.22 -18.91 -11.41
CA PHE A 402 16.20 -19.93 -11.36
C PHE A 402 15.19 -19.75 -12.50
N THR A 403 14.52 -20.85 -12.84
CA THR A 403 13.41 -20.85 -13.80
C THR A 403 12.13 -20.39 -13.12
N VAL A 404 11.55 -19.27 -13.57
CA VAL A 404 10.23 -18.78 -13.11
C VAL A 404 9.11 -19.57 -13.80
N VAL A 405 9.18 -19.69 -15.12
CA VAL A 405 8.23 -20.47 -15.92
C VAL A 405 9.00 -21.46 -16.79
N PRO A 406 8.67 -22.76 -16.77
CA PRO A 406 9.30 -23.74 -17.65
C PRO A 406 9.06 -23.40 -19.12
N GLY A 407 10.02 -23.76 -19.97
CA GLY A 407 9.88 -23.67 -21.41
C GLY A 407 9.25 -24.95 -21.97
N PHE A 408 8.83 -24.89 -23.24
CA PHE A 408 8.22 -26.01 -23.94
C PHE A 408 8.88 -26.27 -25.28
N LYS A 409 9.18 -27.53 -25.60
CA LYS A 409 9.78 -27.94 -26.87
C LYS A 409 8.75 -28.67 -27.74
N PHE A 410 8.71 -28.30 -29.01
CA PHE A 410 7.85 -28.85 -30.05
C PHE A 410 8.72 -29.31 -31.22
N SER A 411 9.19 -30.56 -31.23
CA SER A 411 10.12 -31.06 -32.27
C SER A 411 11.31 -30.10 -32.54
N HIS A 412 11.17 -29.15 -33.48
CA HIS A 412 12.17 -28.15 -33.88
C HIS A 412 11.92 -26.72 -33.37
N THR A 413 10.76 -26.45 -32.75
CA THR A 413 10.37 -25.12 -32.25
C THR A 413 10.39 -25.12 -30.73
N VAL A 414 10.73 -23.99 -30.11
CA VAL A 414 10.72 -23.83 -28.65
C VAL A 414 9.89 -22.61 -28.26
N VAL A 415 9.07 -22.78 -27.23
CA VAL A 415 8.53 -21.68 -26.44
C VAL A 415 9.49 -21.45 -25.27
N GLN A 416 10.04 -20.24 -25.21
CA GLN A 416 11.10 -19.87 -24.27
C GLN A 416 10.69 -20.12 -22.82
N SER A 417 11.66 -20.51 -22.00
CA SER A 417 11.51 -20.54 -20.54
C SER A 417 11.69 -19.14 -19.98
N ARG A 418 10.84 -18.75 -19.03
CA ARG A 418 11.03 -17.47 -18.33
C ARG A 418 11.96 -17.67 -17.14
N VAL A 419 13.05 -16.91 -17.11
CA VAL A 419 14.12 -17.05 -16.13
C VAL A 419 14.37 -15.74 -15.40
N TYR A 420 14.82 -15.85 -14.15
CA TYR A 420 15.38 -14.74 -13.40
C TYR A 420 16.91 -14.80 -13.51
N LEU A 421 17.56 -13.66 -13.71
CA LEU A 421 19.00 -13.58 -14.00
C LEU A 421 19.76 -12.96 -12.82
N PHE A 422 21.03 -13.29 -12.70
CA PHE A 422 21.94 -12.63 -11.76
C PHE A 422 23.35 -12.55 -12.34
N PRO A 423 24.18 -11.61 -11.89
CA PRO A 423 25.56 -11.50 -12.35
C PRO A 423 26.37 -12.75 -11.98
N ALA A 424 27.16 -13.30 -12.91
CA ALA A 424 28.09 -14.37 -12.58
C ALA A 424 28.96 -13.94 -11.38
N LYS A 425 29.13 -14.83 -10.40
CA LYS A 425 30.12 -14.62 -9.34
C LYS A 425 31.50 -14.57 -10.00
N SER A 426 32.22 -13.46 -9.82
CA SER A 426 33.63 -13.32 -10.20
C SER A 426 34.51 -14.25 -9.37
#